data_AF-A0A673TYZ6-F1
#
_entry.id   AF-A0A673TYZ6-F1
#
_cell.length_a   1.000
_cell.length_b   1.000
_cell.length_c   1.000
_cell.angle_alpha   90.00
_cell.angle_beta   90.00
_cell.angle_gamma   90.00
#
_symmetry.space_group_name_H-M   'P 1'
#
loop_
_entity.id
_entity.type
_entity.pdbx_description
1 polymer ?
#
loop_
_entity_poly.entity_id
_entity_poly.type
_entity_poly.pdbx_seq_one_letter_code
_entity_poly.pdbx_strand_id
1 'polypeptide(L)' 'MKIHLFFFILLLWVTILPARKKYPHYGSLDLRRECRKGNGRCKLECQENEIRIAYCMRPATHCCLQK' A
#
# COMPACT_ATOMS: atom_id res chain seq x y z
N MET A 1 31.72 -7.58 -29.80
CA MET A 1 30.72 -8.25 -28.91
C MET A 1 30.75 -7.75 -27.45
N LYS A 2 31.81 -7.11 -26.97
CA LYS A 2 31.93 -6.64 -25.57
C LYS A 2 31.15 -5.35 -25.26
N ILE A 3 31.03 -4.45 -26.25
CA ILE A 3 30.34 -3.14 -26.12
C ILE A 3 28.82 -3.30 -26.09
N HIS A 4 28.26 -4.19 -26.92
CA HIS A 4 26.84 -4.49 -26.92
C HIS A 4 26.36 -5.05 -25.57
N LEU A 5 27.21 -5.87 -24.92
CA LEU A 5 26.91 -6.42 -23.61
C LEU A 5 26.80 -5.31 -22.54
N PHE A 6 27.73 -4.35 -22.57
CA PHE A 6 27.72 -3.20 -21.67
C PHE A 6 26.48 -2.33 -21.88
N PHE A 7 26.08 -2.12 -23.14
CA PHE A 7 24.88 -1.36 -23.48
C PHE A 7 23.60 -2.05 -22.97
N PHE A 8 23.53 -3.38 -23.08
CA PHE A 8 22.42 -4.17 -22.52
C PHE A 8 22.35 -4.06 -20.99
N ILE A 9 23.50 -4.12 -20.29
CA ILE A 9 23.55 -3.98 -18.82
C ILE A 9 23.08 -2.59 -18.39
N LEU A 10 23.50 -1.54 -19.10
CA LEU A 10 23.06 -0.16 -18.85
C LEU A 10 21.54 0.00 -19.05
N LEU A 11 21.00 -0.54 -20.15
CA LEU A 11 19.57 -0.50 -20.43
C LEU A 11 18.74 -1.23 -19.35
N LEU A 12 19.22 -2.38 -18.87
CA LEU A 12 18.58 -3.11 -17.79
C LEU A 12 18.62 -2.32 -16.47
N TRP A 13 19.74 -1.69 -16.14
CA TRP A 13 19.85 -0.89 -14.91
C TRP A 13 18.87 0.29 -14.93
N VAL A 14 18.82 1.04 -16.04
CA VAL A 14 17.95 2.22 -16.19
C VAL A 14 16.47 1.85 -16.15
N THR A 15 16.08 0.65 -16.59
CA THR A 15 14.68 0.19 -16.61
C THR A 15 14.24 -0.49 -15.31
N ILE A 16 15.13 -1.21 -14.61
CA ILE A 16 14.82 -1.91 -13.36
C ILE A 16 14.73 -0.95 -12.16
N LEU A 17 15.58 0.09 -12.11
CA LEU A 17 15.57 1.08 -11.02
C LEU A 17 14.22 1.81 -10.84
N PRO A 18 13.55 2.33 -11.90
CA PRO A 18 12.26 2.99 -11.76
C PRO A 18 11.14 2.01 -11.44
N ALA A 19 11.24 0.74 -11.84
CA ALA A 19 10.24 -0.28 -11.49
C ALA A 19 10.20 -0.51 -9.96
N ARG A 20 11.38 -0.60 -9.30
CA ARG A 20 11.47 -0.68 -7.83
C ARG A 20 10.86 0.54 -7.12
N LYS A 21 10.92 1.73 -7.72
CA LYS A 21 10.32 2.96 -7.17
C LYS A 21 8.80 3.02 -7.35
N LYS A 22 8.27 2.38 -8.40
CA LYS A 22 6.85 2.45 -8.78
C LYS A 22 5.96 1.40 -8.12
N TYR A 23 6.53 0.36 -7.48
CA TYR A 23 5.79 -0.59 -6.65
C TYR A 23 6.07 -0.32 -5.16
N PRO A 24 5.50 0.74 -4.55
CA PRO A 24 5.42 0.82 -3.11
C PRO A 24 4.47 -0.28 -2.70
N HIS A 25 5.00 -1.47 -2.41
CA HIS A 25 4.32 -2.64 -1.88
C HIS A 25 3.05 -2.26 -1.10
N TYR A 26 1.89 -2.22 -1.77
CA TYR A 26 0.61 -2.05 -1.09
C TYR A 26 0.56 -0.87 -0.07
N GLY A 27 1.46 0.11 -0.24
CA GLY A 27 1.92 1.01 0.83
C GLY A 27 1.68 2.48 0.53
N SER A 28 1.06 2.78 -0.61
CA SER A 28 0.59 4.11 -0.98
C SER A 28 -0.90 4.31 -0.74
N LEU A 29 -1.64 3.26 -0.36
CA LEU A 29 -3.04 3.39 0.01
C LEU A 29 -3.11 3.73 1.50
N ASP A 30 -3.33 5.01 1.81
CA ASP A 30 -3.63 5.46 3.17
C ASP A 30 -5.00 4.90 3.60
N LEU A 31 -5.03 3.64 4.05
CA LEU A 31 -6.24 2.96 4.50
C LEU A 31 -6.96 3.73 5.61
N ARG A 32 -6.21 4.48 6.43
CA ARG A 32 -6.75 5.42 7.42
C ARG A 32 -7.59 6.54 6.77
N ARG A 33 -7.15 7.08 5.64
CA ARG A 33 -7.85 8.14 4.91
C ARG A 33 -9.12 7.60 4.26
N GLU A 34 -9.02 6.43 3.63
CA GLU A 34 -10.19 5.74 3.05
C GLU A 34 -11.22 5.37 4.13
N CYS A 35 -10.76 4.90 5.30
CA CYS A 35 -11.63 4.63 6.44
C CYS A 35 -12.42 5.88 6.85
N ARG A 36 -11.72 7.03 7.01
CA ARG A 36 -12.36 8.30 7.37
C ARG A 36 -13.33 8.78 6.28
N LYS A 37 -12.98 8.59 5.00
CA LYS A 37 -13.84 8.94 3.86
C LYS A 37 -15.13 8.12 3.84
N GLY A 38 -15.09 6.88 4.29
CA GLY A 38 -16.25 6.02 4.46
C GLY A 38 -17.08 6.29 5.72
N ASN A 39 -16.83 7.37 6.48
CA ASN A 39 -17.40 7.61 7.81
C ASN A 39 -17.03 6.55 8.88
N GLY A 40 -15.93 5.84 8.66
CA GLY A 40 -15.38 4.87 9.61
C GLY A 40 -14.43 5.49 10.62
N ARG A 41 -14.21 4.77 11.73
CA ARG A 41 -13.24 5.11 12.78
C ARG A 41 -12.21 4.00 12.93
N CYS A 42 -10.96 4.39 13.16
CA CYS A 42 -9.88 3.45 13.45
C CYS A 42 -9.89 3.08 14.93
N LYS A 43 -10.06 1.80 15.27
CA LYS A 43 -10.06 1.27 16.64
C LYS A 43 -9.22 0.00 16.72
N LEU A 44 -8.80 -0.40 17.92
CA LEU A 44 -8.14 -1.69 18.14
C LEU A 44 -9.13 -2.84 17.98
N GLU A 45 -10.37 -2.63 18.39
CA GLU A 45 -11.48 -3.58 18.28
C GLU A 45 -12.75 -2.80 17.89
N CYS A 46 -13.58 -3.38 17.02
CA CYS A 46 -14.85 -2.78 16.62
C CYS A 46 -15.94 -3.21 17.61
N GLN A 47 -16.91 -2.34 17.88
CA GLN A 47 -18.06 -2.71 18.72
C GLN A 47 -18.99 -3.68 17.98
N GLU A 48 -19.83 -4.43 18.69
CA GLU A 48 -20.79 -5.39 18.10
C GLU A 48 -21.74 -4.75 17.07
N ASN A 49 -22.02 -3.45 17.23
CA ASN A 49 -22.88 -2.67 16.33
C ASN A 49 -22.14 -2.06 15.12
N GLU A 50 -20.84 -2.32 14.99
CA GLU A 50 -19.98 -1.77 13.94
C GLU A 50 -19.47 -2.86 13.00
N ILE A 51 -19.33 -2.54 11.72
CA ILE A 51 -18.82 -3.46 10.70
C ILE A 51 -17.32 -3.21 10.51
N ARG A 52 -16.52 -4.27 10.65
CA ARG A 52 -15.09 -4.28 10.32
C ARG A 52 -14.90 -4.50 8.82
N ILE A 53 -14.38 -3.50 8.12
CA ILE A 53 -14.16 -3.58 6.66
C ILE A 53 -12.70 -3.72 6.23
N ALA A 54 -11.77 -3.16 7.00
CA ALA A 54 -10.35 -3.09 6.64
C ALA A 54 -9.47 -2.81 7.87
N TYR A 55 -8.15 -2.79 7.69
CA TYR A 55 -7.20 -2.27 8.67
C TYR A 55 -6.88 -0.80 8.38
N CYS A 56 -6.80 0.06 9.39
CA CYS A 56 -6.32 1.43 9.20
C CYS A 56 -4.79 1.49 9.13
N MET A 57 -4.14 0.67 9.95
CA MET A 57 -2.70 0.51 9.99
C MET A 57 -2.42 -0.93 10.41
N ARG A 58 -1.76 -1.70 9.54
CA ARG A 58 -1.31 -3.05 9.92
C ARG A 58 -0.28 -2.95 11.05
N PRO A 59 -0.26 -3.89 12.01
CA PRO A 59 -1.22 -4.96 12.24
C PRO A 59 -2.36 -4.60 13.22
N ALA A 60 -2.26 -3.46 13.90
CA ALA A 60 -2.94 -3.27 15.18
C ALA A 60 -4.33 -2.61 15.11
N THR A 61 -4.66 -1.84 14.06
CA THR A 61 -5.90 -1.04 14.05
C THR A 61 -6.84 -1.44 12.92
N HIS A 62 -8.11 -1.63 13.27
CA HIS A 62 -9.21 -1.91 12.36
C HIS A 62 -9.98 -0.63 12.02
N CYS A 63 -10.53 -0.57 10.81
CA CYS A 63 -11.52 0.40 10.41
C CYS A 63 -12.92 -0.14 10.72
N CYS A 64 -13.64 0.55 11.61
CA CYS A 64 -14.97 0.22 12.06
C CYS A 64 -15.97 1.24 11.49
N LEU A 65 -16.98 0.75 10.80
CA LEU A 65 -18.08 1.55 10.26
C LEU A 65 -19.32 1.38 11.12
N GLN A 66 -20.01 2.48 11.41
CA GLN A 66 -21.34 2.40 12.00
C GLN A 66 -22.30 1.89 10.93
N LYS A 67 -23.14 0.92 11.31
CA LYS A 67 -24.11 0.27 10.42
C LYS A 67 -25.18 1.25 9.92
#